data_AF-A0A831SMY2-F1
#
_entry.id   AF-A0A831SMY2-F1
#
_cell.length_a   1.000
_cell.length_b   1.000
_cell.length_c   1.000
_cell.angle_alpha   90.00
_cell.angle_beta   90.00
_cell.angle_gamma   90.00
#
_symmetry.space_group_name_H-M   'P 1'
#
loop_
_entity.id
_entity.type
_entity.pdbx_description
1 polymer ?
#
loop_
_entity_poly.entity_id
_entity_poly.type
_entity_poly.pdbx_seq_one_letter_code
_entity_poly.pdbx_strand_id
1 'polypeptide(L)'
;MVMSIMELIKQRIVLFDGGMGTELIKKGLNKGESPELWNEKYPEKIKEVHQAYFEAGADAVMTNSFGGSPIKLKHFNLEKKAYELNKKAAEIARKVKPSGKYVGGSIGPAGQFLKPHGPYEENEFYEAYHLQAKALIDGGVDFILIETQYDLREAKIALEAALAINKVPVFVTMTFNETKKGYFTIMGNSLEQCQYELVKIGAQAIGANCTLDSRQMVGLVRQLKKDEKIPVIIQANAGQPLPQPDGSVKYSQDLDDYVKYIPEIIKEGARIIGGCCGTNPEYIKKIKEIVRNIN
;
A
#
# COMPACT_ATOMS: atom_id res chain seq x y z
N MET A 1 -20.78 -6.60 17.34
CA MET A 1 -20.47 -5.69 16.22
C MET A 1 -18.98 -5.81 15.95
N VAL A 2 -18.55 -6.06 14.71
CA VAL A 2 -17.11 -6.13 14.39
C VAL A 2 -16.57 -4.71 14.45
N MET A 3 -15.48 -4.50 15.19
CA MET A 3 -14.80 -3.20 15.29
C MET A 3 -14.33 -2.76 13.90
N SER A 4 -14.44 -1.47 13.59
CA SER A 4 -13.87 -0.90 12.36
C SER A 4 -12.36 -0.76 12.46
N ILE A 5 -11.66 -0.73 11.32
CA ILE A 5 -10.20 -0.54 11.31
C ILE A 5 -9.82 0.80 11.96
N MET A 6 -10.63 1.85 11.78
CA MET A 6 -10.40 3.16 12.39
C MET A 6 -10.49 3.14 13.92
N GLU A 7 -11.38 2.34 14.48
CA GLU A 7 -11.46 2.13 15.94
C GLU A 7 -10.25 1.34 16.45
N LEU A 8 -9.81 0.32 15.70
CA LEU A 8 -8.61 -0.45 16.06
C LEU A 8 -7.36 0.42 16.08
N ILE A 9 -7.19 1.28 15.07
CA ILE A 9 -6.06 2.21 14.96
C ILE A 9 -5.99 3.15 16.17
N LYS A 10 -7.14 3.59 16.70
CA LYS A 10 -7.19 4.44 17.90
C LYS A 10 -6.72 3.69 19.16
N GLN A 11 -6.97 2.39 19.24
CA GLN A 11 -6.68 1.58 20.43
C GLN A 11 -5.23 1.09 20.50
N ARG A 12 -4.59 0.80 19.37
CA ARG A 12 -3.22 0.26 19.35
C ARG A 12 -2.53 0.48 18.01
N ILE A 13 -1.26 0.08 17.93
CA ILE A 13 -0.54 -0.04 16.67
C ILE A 13 -1.18 -1.16 15.82
N VAL A 14 -1.47 -0.84 14.57
CA VAL A 14 -2.03 -1.76 13.57
C VAL A 14 -0.92 -2.24 12.65
N LEU A 15 -0.87 -3.55 12.43
CA LEU A 15 0.12 -4.17 11.55
C LEU A 15 -0.51 -4.50 10.19
N PHE A 16 -0.03 -3.88 9.13
CA PHE A 16 -0.28 -4.28 7.75
C PHE A 16 0.67 -5.40 7.32
N ASP A 17 0.41 -6.00 6.18
CA ASP A 17 1.23 -7.05 5.58
C ASP A 17 2.50 -6.49 4.92
N GLY A 18 3.19 -7.35 4.14
CA GLY A 18 4.42 -7.03 3.42
C GLY A 18 4.25 -7.03 1.90
N GLY A 19 5.34 -7.22 1.17
CA GLY A 19 5.36 -7.17 -0.29
C GLY A 19 4.63 -8.33 -0.99
N MET A 20 3.37 -8.11 -1.42
CA MET A 20 2.63 -9.03 -2.30
C MET A 20 3.45 -9.46 -3.53
N GLY A 21 3.97 -8.50 -4.30
CA GLY A 21 4.77 -8.79 -5.49
C GLY A 21 6.03 -9.63 -5.19
N THR A 22 6.67 -9.41 -4.04
CA THR A 22 7.82 -10.19 -3.59
C THR A 22 7.44 -11.67 -3.38
N GLU A 23 6.29 -11.95 -2.77
CA GLU A 23 5.81 -13.32 -2.57
C GLU A 23 5.32 -13.97 -3.87
N LEU A 24 4.70 -13.21 -4.78
CA LEU A 24 4.28 -13.74 -6.08
C LEU A 24 5.46 -14.14 -6.96
N ILE A 25 6.54 -13.35 -6.96
CA ILE A 25 7.77 -13.70 -7.68
C ILE A 25 8.33 -15.04 -7.16
N LYS A 26 8.38 -15.25 -5.84
CA LYS A 26 8.81 -16.55 -5.25
C LYS A 26 7.90 -17.71 -5.67
N LYS A 27 6.62 -17.44 -5.90
CA LYS A 27 5.63 -18.41 -6.39
C LYS A 27 5.61 -18.57 -7.92
N GLY A 28 6.55 -17.94 -8.63
CA GLY A 28 6.78 -18.10 -10.06
C GLY A 28 6.13 -17.06 -10.97
N LEU A 29 5.79 -15.88 -10.46
CA LEU A 29 5.36 -14.76 -11.29
C LEU A 29 6.54 -14.25 -12.13
N ASN A 30 6.42 -14.34 -13.45
CA ASN A 30 7.48 -13.92 -14.35
C ASN A 30 7.44 -12.41 -14.64
N LYS A 31 8.59 -11.85 -14.98
CA LYS A 31 8.69 -10.47 -15.46
C LYS A 31 7.81 -10.28 -16.70
N GLY A 32 6.99 -9.23 -16.69
CA GLY A 32 6.08 -8.92 -17.79
C GLY A 32 4.70 -9.57 -17.71
N GLU A 33 4.46 -10.43 -16.72
CA GLU A 33 3.10 -10.86 -16.37
C GLU A 33 2.41 -9.82 -15.49
N SER A 34 1.08 -9.66 -15.65
CA SER A 34 0.26 -8.87 -14.72
C SER A 34 -0.01 -9.70 -13.47
N PRO A 35 0.38 -9.20 -12.27
CA PRO A 35 -0.02 -9.81 -10.99
C PRO A 35 -1.55 -9.91 -10.87
N GLU A 36 -2.30 -8.93 -11.34
CA GLU A 36 -3.75 -8.89 -11.21
C GLU A 36 -4.44 -10.01 -11.99
N LEU A 37 -3.88 -10.44 -13.13
CA LEU A 37 -4.39 -11.59 -13.88
C LEU A 37 -4.33 -12.89 -13.07
N TRP A 38 -3.43 -12.99 -12.08
CA TRP A 38 -3.35 -14.16 -11.20
C TRP A 38 -4.55 -14.29 -10.27
N ASN A 39 -5.32 -13.24 -10.03
CA ASN A 39 -6.60 -13.34 -9.31
C ASN A 39 -7.60 -14.26 -10.04
N GLU A 40 -7.46 -14.41 -11.36
CA GLU A 40 -8.27 -15.34 -12.16
C GLU A 40 -7.54 -16.66 -12.41
N LYS A 41 -6.26 -16.60 -12.80
CA LYS A 41 -5.51 -17.79 -13.22
C LYS A 41 -5.02 -18.66 -12.07
N TYR A 42 -4.61 -18.05 -10.96
CA TYR A 42 -3.95 -18.73 -9.84
C TYR A 42 -4.46 -18.24 -8.47
N PRO A 43 -5.78 -18.20 -8.23
CA PRO A 43 -6.35 -17.62 -7.01
C PRO A 43 -5.86 -18.31 -5.73
N GLU A 44 -5.56 -19.62 -5.76
CA GLU A 44 -5.03 -20.35 -4.60
C GLU A 44 -3.63 -19.84 -4.20
N LYS A 45 -2.76 -19.48 -5.16
CA LYS A 45 -1.44 -18.89 -4.83
C LYS A 45 -1.60 -17.56 -4.11
N ILE A 46 -2.59 -16.75 -4.50
CA ILE A 46 -2.88 -15.45 -3.85
C ILE A 46 -3.44 -15.67 -2.44
N LYS A 47 -4.34 -16.65 -2.25
CA LYS A 47 -4.83 -17.03 -0.92
C LYS A 47 -3.71 -17.44 0.02
N GLU A 48 -2.78 -18.27 -0.43
CA GLU A 48 -1.63 -18.71 0.36
C GLU A 48 -0.79 -17.51 0.85
N VAL A 49 -0.58 -16.48 0.01
CA VAL A 49 0.14 -15.27 0.42
C VAL A 49 -0.61 -14.52 1.53
N HIS A 50 -1.92 -14.30 1.37
CA HIS A 50 -2.73 -13.64 2.40
C HIS A 50 -2.76 -14.43 3.71
N GLN A 51 -2.91 -15.76 3.65
CA GLN A 51 -2.87 -16.65 4.81
C GLN A 51 -1.54 -16.53 5.54
N ALA A 52 -0.42 -16.60 4.81
CA ALA A 52 0.91 -16.48 5.39
C ALA A 52 1.11 -15.14 6.13
N TYR A 53 0.59 -14.03 5.60
CA TYR A 53 0.65 -12.74 6.30
C TYR A 53 -0.26 -12.67 7.53
N PHE A 54 -1.47 -13.23 7.48
CA PHE A 54 -2.32 -13.32 8.67
C PHE A 54 -1.70 -14.20 9.76
N GLU A 55 -1.11 -15.33 9.39
CA GLU A 55 -0.39 -16.24 10.29
C GLU A 55 0.86 -15.58 10.90
N ALA A 56 1.55 -14.75 10.12
CA ALA A 56 2.64 -13.90 10.62
C ALA A 56 2.16 -12.82 11.60
N GLY A 57 0.85 -12.57 11.70
CA GLY A 57 0.26 -11.69 12.69
C GLY A 57 -0.20 -10.34 12.17
N ALA A 58 -0.25 -10.15 10.85
CA ALA A 58 -0.87 -8.98 10.24
C ALA A 58 -2.30 -8.80 10.75
N ASP A 59 -2.69 -7.55 11.01
CA ASP A 59 -4.05 -7.16 11.31
C ASP A 59 -4.87 -6.91 10.04
N ALA A 60 -4.21 -6.42 8.98
CA ALA A 60 -4.78 -6.28 7.65
C ALA A 60 -3.84 -6.79 6.56
N VAL A 61 -4.41 -7.32 5.48
CA VAL A 61 -3.68 -7.65 4.24
C VAL A 61 -4.19 -6.80 3.09
N MET A 62 -3.31 -6.45 2.15
CA MET A 62 -3.66 -5.70 0.96
C MET A 62 -3.98 -6.64 -0.20
N THR A 63 -5.07 -6.40 -0.91
CA THR A 63 -5.46 -7.19 -2.08
C THR A 63 -4.40 -7.18 -3.17
N ASN A 64 -4.30 -8.26 -3.96
CA ASN A 64 -3.46 -8.30 -5.17
C ASN A 64 -4.11 -7.48 -6.31
N SER A 65 -4.14 -6.15 -6.14
CA SER A 65 -4.84 -5.23 -7.03
C SER A 65 -4.09 -3.92 -7.30
N PHE A 66 -2.82 -3.84 -6.90
CA PHE A 66 -2.01 -2.63 -6.99
C PHE A 66 -2.07 -1.96 -8.37
N GLY A 67 -1.85 -2.72 -9.45
CA GLY A 67 -1.94 -2.24 -10.83
C GLY A 67 -3.31 -2.43 -11.49
N GLY A 68 -4.38 -2.54 -10.70
CA GLY A 68 -5.72 -2.92 -11.17
C GLY A 68 -6.51 -1.84 -11.92
N SER A 69 -5.99 -0.64 -12.11
CA SER A 69 -6.72 0.42 -12.84
C SER A 69 -6.83 0.08 -14.34
N PRO A 70 -7.92 0.45 -15.03
CA PRO A 70 -8.01 0.27 -16.48
C PRO A 70 -6.82 0.84 -17.26
N ILE A 71 -6.31 2.00 -16.84
CA ILE A 71 -5.16 2.66 -17.48
C ILE A 71 -3.90 1.80 -17.35
N LYS A 72 -3.63 1.25 -16.17
CA LYS A 72 -2.46 0.39 -15.95
C LYS A 72 -2.60 -0.96 -16.66
N LEU A 73 -3.78 -1.57 -16.56
CA LEU A 73 -4.09 -2.88 -17.15
C LEU A 73 -4.07 -2.86 -18.68
N LYS A 74 -4.25 -1.70 -19.31
CA LYS A 74 -4.10 -1.53 -20.76
C LYS A 74 -2.71 -1.97 -21.26
N HIS A 75 -1.66 -1.82 -20.46
CA HIS A 75 -0.32 -2.32 -20.81
C HIS A 75 -0.28 -3.84 -21.04
N PHE A 76 -1.22 -4.56 -20.44
CA PHE A 76 -1.38 -6.00 -20.55
C PHE A 76 -2.58 -6.42 -21.43
N ASN A 77 -3.25 -5.47 -22.09
CA ASN A 77 -4.53 -5.66 -22.81
C ASN A 77 -5.65 -6.22 -21.91
N LEU A 78 -5.69 -5.78 -20.64
CA LEU A 78 -6.63 -6.26 -19.62
C LEU A 78 -7.59 -5.16 -19.12
N GLU A 79 -7.62 -3.98 -19.77
CA GLU A 79 -8.40 -2.83 -19.30
C GLU A 79 -9.89 -3.12 -19.13
N LYS A 80 -10.46 -3.94 -20.02
CA LYS A 80 -11.87 -4.37 -19.95
C LYS A 80 -12.16 -5.37 -18.82
N LYS A 81 -11.12 -5.98 -18.24
CA LYS A 81 -11.22 -6.90 -17.11
C LYS A 81 -10.98 -6.22 -15.76
N ALA A 82 -10.70 -4.91 -15.73
CA ALA A 82 -10.34 -4.19 -14.51
C ALA A 82 -11.34 -4.43 -13.38
N TYR A 83 -12.64 -4.26 -13.63
CA TYR A 83 -13.66 -4.46 -12.61
C TYR A 83 -13.63 -5.89 -12.03
N GLU A 84 -13.67 -6.90 -12.90
CA GLU A 84 -13.70 -8.31 -12.49
C GLU A 84 -12.43 -8.74 -11.73
N LEU A 85 -11.25 -8.31 -12.19
CA LEU A 85 -9.98 -8.67 -11.54
C LEU A 85 -9.86 -8.06 -10.14
N ASN A 86 -10.27 -6.79 -9.96
CA ASN A 86 -10.24 -6.13 -8.65
C ASN A 86 -11.27 -6.73 -7.70
N LYS A 87 -12.49 -7.00 -8.17
CA LYS A 87 -13.52 -7.64 -7.35
C LYS A 87 -13.07 -9.03 -6.88
N LYS A 88 -12.50 -9.84 -7.78
CA LYS A 88 -11.91 -11.15 -7.43
C LYS A 88 -10.77 -11.01 -6.42
N ALA A 89 -9.90 -10.01 -6.56
CA ALA A 89 -8.80 -9.78 -5.62
C ALA A 89 -9.32 -9.59 -4.18
N ALA A 90 -10.37 -8.77 -4.02
CA ALA A 90 -11.04 -8.55 -2.75
C ALA A 90 -11.71 -9.83 -2.22
N GLU A 91 -12.47 -10.53 -3.05
CA GLU A 91 -13.13 -11.79 -2.65
C GLU A 91 -12.13 -12.87 -2.21
N ILE A 92 -10.97 -12.97 -2.86
CA ILE A 92 -9.89 -13.91 -2.51
C ILE A 92 -9.37 -13.62 -1.11
N ALA A 93 -8.98 -12.37 -0.83
CA ALA A 93 -8.47 -11.96 0.48
C ALA A 93 -9.54 -12.15 1.57
N ARG A 94 -10.81 -11.85 1.26
CA ARG A 94 -11.94 -12.04 2.17
C ARG A 94 -12.21 -13.49 2.53
N LYS A 95 -12.04 -14.43 1.61
CA LYS A 95 -12.26 -15.87 1.85
C LYS A 95 -11.33 -16.44 2.91
N VAL A 96 -10.13 -15.89 3.06
CA VAL A 96 -9.12 -16.37 4.01
C VAL A 96 -8.95 -15.45 5.22
N LYS A 97 -9.73 -14.37 5.31
CA LYS A 97 -9.66 -13.38 6.39
C LYS A 97 -10.14 -13.97 7.72
N PRO A 98 -9.28 -14.08 8.75
CA PRO A 98 -9.70 -14.51 10.07
C PRO A 98 -10.65 -13.52 10.74
N SER A 99 -11.39 -13.96 11.75
CA SER A 99 -12.23 -13.07 12.57
C SER A 99 -11.38 -11.99 13.25
N GLY A 100 -11.87 -10.76 13.29
CA GLY A 100 -11.15 -9.61 13.86
C GLY A 100 -9.99 -9.07 13.03
N LYS A 101 -9.83 -9.55 11.79
CA LYS A 101 -8.85 -9.08 10.81
C LYS A 101 -9.51 -8.33 9.66
N TYR A 102 -8.70 -7.62 8.86
CA TYR A 102 -9.16 -6.69 7.84
C TYR A 102 -8.53 -6.98 6.48
N VAL A 103 -9.20 -6.55 5.42
CA VAL A 103 -8.70 -6.58 4.05
C VAL A 103 -8.75 -5.15 3.49
N GLY A 104 -7.61 -4.65 3.04
CA GLY A 104 -7.49 -3.36 2.37
C GLY A 104 -7.45 -3.54 0.85
N GLY A 105 -8.21 -2.72 0.13
CA GLY A 105 -8.14 -2.64 -1.32
C GLY A 105 -6.93 -1.82 -1.76
N SER A 106 -5.90 -2.48 -2.30
CA SER A 106 -4.69 -1.81 -2.82
C SER A 106 -4.95 -1.13 -4.15
N ILE A 107 -4.59 0.15 -4.25
CA ILE A 107 -4.65 0.95 -5.47
C ILE A 107 -3.31 1.68 -5.66
N GLY A 108 -2.52 1.26 -6.63
CA GLY A 108 -1.26 1.90 -7.02
C GLY A 108 -1.43 3.03 -8.06
N PRO A 109 -0.33 3.68 -8.46
CA PRO A 109 -0.34 4.63 -9.56
C PRO A 109 -0.67 3.94 -10.89
N ALA A 110 -1.41 4.64 -11.75
CA ALA A 110 -1.79 4.21 -13.09
C ALA A 110 -0.57 3.98 -14.00
N GLY A 111 0.60 4.51 -13.62
CA GLY A 111 1.86 4.33 -14.35
C GLY A 111 1.91 5.11 -15.66
N GLN A 112 1.12 6.16 -15.75
CA GLN A 112 1.04 7.12 -16.84
C GLN A 112 0.99 8.52 -16.23
N PHE A 113 1.38 9.54 -16.99
CA PHE A 113 1.28 10.93 -16.52
C PHE A 113 0.00 11.58 -17.04
N LEU A 114 -0.53 12.52 -16.26
CA LEU A 114 -1.57 13.45 -16.70
C LEU A 114 -1.01 14.41 -17.75
N LYS A 115 -1.88 14.99 -18.59
CA LYS A 115 -1.50 16.13 -19.44
C LYS A 115 -0.93 17.29 -18.60
N PRO A 116 0.08 18.01 -19.14
CA PRO A 116 0.65 17.87 -20.49
C PRO A 116 1.76 16.81 -20.63
N HIS A 117 2.14 16.10 -19.56
CA HIS A 117 3.29 15.18 -19.57
C HIS A 117 2.96 13.76 -20.05
N GLY A 118 1.68 13.38 -20.06
CA GLY A 118 1.22 12.14 -20.66
C GLY A 118 -0.10 12.33 -21.41
N PRO A 119 -0.70 11.23 -21.91
CA PRO A 119 -1.78 11.32 -22.88
C PRO A 119 -3.17 11.50 -22.27
N TYR A 120 -3.32 11.31 -20.95
CA TYR A 120 -4.61 11.24 -20.27
C TYR A 120 -4.99 12.57 -19.59
N GLU A 121 -6.29 12.84 -19.62
CA GLU A 121 -6.93 13.92 -18.87
C GLU A 121 -7.26 13.51 -17.43
N GLU A 122 -7.52 14.49 -16.56
CA GLU A 122 -7.85 14.23 -15.15
C GLU A 122 -9.14 13.42 -14.97
N ASN A 123 -10.14 13.62 -15.82
CA ASN A 123 -11.39 12.86 -15.78
C ASN A 123 -11.19 11.39 -16.15
N GLU A 124 -10.27 11.07 -17.05
CA GLU A 124 -9.95 9.67 -17.40
C GLU A 124 -9.31 8.94 -16.23
N PHE A 125 -8.44 9.62 -15.48
CA PHE A 125 -7.88 9.09 -14.24
C PHE A 125 -8.96 8.91 -13.17
N TYR A 126 -9.85 9.89 -13.02
CA TYR A 126 -10.96 9.81 -12.06
C TYR A 126 -11.83 8.59 -12.32
N GLU A 127 -12.30 8.39 -13.57
CA GLU A 127 -13.13 7.25 -13.94
C GLU A 127 -12.41 5.91 -13.73
N ALA A 128 -11.11 5.85 -14.06
CA ALA A 128 -10.30 4.65 -13.87
C ALA A 128 -10.19 4.26 -12.38
N TYR A 129 -9.92 5.23 -11.51
CA TYR A 129 -9.82 4.99 -10.07
C TYR A 129 -11.17 4.73 -9.42
N HIS A 130 -12.23 5.42 -9.85
CA HIS A 130 -13.59 5.19 -9.37
C HIS A 130 -14.02 3.75 -9.67
N LEU A 131 -13.78 3.26 -10.90
CA LEU A 131 -14.08 1.87 -11.28
C LEU A 131 -13.32 0.86 -10.43
N GLN A 132 -12.01 1.09 -10.22
CA GLN A 132 -11.17 0.20 -9.42
C GLN A 132 -11.63 0.16 -7.95
N ALA A 133 -11.82 1.33 -7.33
CA ALA A 133 -12.29 1.45 -5.95
C ALA A 133 -13.68 0.80 -5.78
N LYS A 134 -14.59 1.03 -6.73
CA LYS A 134 -15.92 0.40 -6.73
C LYS A 134 -15.83 -1.12 -6.76
N ALA A 135 -15.02 -1.68 -7.65
CA ALA A 135 -14.85 -3.13 -7.75
C ALA A 135 -14.31 -3.76 -6.46
N LEU A 136 -13.34 -3.11 -5.82
CA LEU A 136 -12.78 -3.55 -4.53
C LEU A 136 -13.84 -3.49 -3.41
N ILE A 137 -14.58 -2.39 -3.33
CA ILE A 137 -15.68 -2.21 -2.35
C ILE A 137 -16.78 -3.25 -2.56
N ASP A 138 -17.20 -3.47 -3.80
CA ASP A 138 -18.22 -4.48 -4.15
C ASP A 138 -17.73 -5.92 -3.89
N GLY A 139 -16.41 -6.15 -3.89
CA GLY A 139 -15.76 -7.40 -3.45
C GLY A 139 -15.59 -7.52 -1.92
N GLY A 140 -15.94 -6.49 -1.16
CA GLY A 140 -16.06 -6.53 0.30
C GLY A 140 -14.80 -6.17 1.09
N VAL A 141 -13.91 -5.33 0.55
CA VAL A 141 -12.78 -4.77 1.34
C VAL A 141 -13.30 -3.95 2.53
N ASP A 142 -12.51 -3.88 3.60
CA ASP A 142 -12.85 -3.13 4.82
C ASP A 142 -12.36 -1.67 4.76
N PHE A 143 -11.41 -1.35 3.86
CA PHE A 143 -10.89 -0.01 3.56
C PHE A 143 -10.20 0.01 2.19
N ILE A 144 -9.91 1.19 1.67
CA ILE A 144 -9.06 1.39 0.48
C ILE A 144 -7.72 1.98 0.92
N LEU A 145 -6.63 1.47 0.35
CA LEU A 145 -5.30 2.04 0.47
C LEU A 145 -4.82 2.45 -0.94
N ILE A 146 -4.80 3.75 -1.18
CA ILE A 146 -4.16 4.34 -2.37
C ILE A 146 -2.68 4.49 -2.03
N GLU A 147 -1.82 3.67 -2.63
CA GLU A 147 -0.42 3.54 -2.22
C GLU A 147 0.59 3.83 -3.32
N THR A 148 1.82 4.15 -2.90
CA THR A 148 2.97 4.41 -3.78
C THR A 148 2.73 5.54 -4.78
N GLN A 149 1.89 6.51 -4.43
CA GLN A 149 1.65 7.65 -5.27
C GLN A 149 2.89 8.55 -5.31
N TYR A 150 3.39 8.82 -6.51
CA TYR A 150 4.57 9.67 -6.73
C TYR A 150 4.21 11.04 -7.32
N ASP A 151 2.97 11.21 -7.79
CA ASP A 151 2.40 12.47 -8.25
C ASP A 151 1.22 12.85 -7.34
N LEU A 152 1.31 14.03 -6.71
CA LEU A 152 0.25 14.52 -5.84
C LEU A 152 -1.05 14.80 -6.59
N ARG A 153 -1.00 15.18 -7.88
CA ARG A 153 -2.21 15.39 -8.69
C ARG A 153 -2.98 14.08 -8.87
N GLU A 154 -2.27 13.02 -9.24
CA GLU A 154 -2.83 11.68 -9.38
C GLU A 154 -3.41 11.16 -8.05
N ALA A 155 -2.68 11.34 -6.95
CA ALA A 155 -3.13 10.95 -5.61
C ALA A 155 -4.45 11.63 -5.21
N LYS A 156 -4.59 12.94 -5.49
CA LYS A 156 -5.81 13.71 -5.22
C LYS A 156 -7.00 13.15 -6.01
N ILE A 157 -6.82 12.90 -7.31
CA ILE A 157 -7.86 12.34 -8.18
C ILE A 157 -8.29 10.95 -7.70
N ALA A 158 -7.33 10.07 -7.39
CA ALA A 158 -7.61 8.74 -6.87
C ALA A 158 -8.38 8.79 -5.54
N LEU A 159 -8.00 9.71 -4.65
CA LEU A 159 -8.66 9.92 -3.36
C LEU A 159 -10.10 10.42 -3.53
N GLU A 160 -10.32 11.44 -4.37
CA GLU A 160 -11.65 11.96 -4.68
C GLU A 160 -12.56 10.89 -5.30
N ALA A 161 -12.01 10.08 -6.22
CA ALA A 161 -12.73 8.98 -6.86
C ALA A 161 -13.15 7.89 -5.86
N ALA A 162 -12.25 7.50 -4.95
CA ALA A 162 -12.57 6.51 -3.91
C ALA A 162 -13.56 7.06 -2.87
N LEU A 163 -13.39 8.32 -2.44
CA LEU A 163 -14.28 8.97 -1.48
C LEU A 163 -15.69 9.20 -2.02
N ALA A 164 -15.86 9.40 -3.33
CA ALA A 164 -17.18 9.57 -3.95
C ALA A 164 -18.11 8.35 -3.72
N ILE A 165 -17.55 7.16 -3.52
CA ILE A 165 -18.32 5.94 -3.23
C ILE A 165 -18.79 5.94 -1.76
N ASN A 166 -17.99 6.51 -0.85
CA ASN A 166 -18.28 6.74 0.58
C ASN A 166 -18.88 5.53 1.32
N LYS A 167 -18.19 4.38 1.26
CA LYS A 167 -18.61 3.13 1.96
C LYS A 167 -17.62 2.60 2.97
N VAL A 168 -16.33 2.85 2.75
CA VAL A 168 -15.23 2.35 3.59
C VAL A 168 -14.19 3.45 3.77
N PRO A 169 -13.34 3.39 4.80
CA PRO A 169 -12.28 4.37 4.97
C PRO A 169 -11.30 4.39 3.79
N VAL A 170 -10.77 5.57 3.45
CA VAL A 170 -9.76 5.73 2.39
C VAL A 170 -8.46 6.26 2.99
N PHE A 171 -7.39 5.50 2.80
CA PHE A 171 -6.03 5.81 3.24
C PHE A 171 -5.16 6.12 2.03
N VAL A 172 -4.14 6.98 2.24
CA VAL A 172 -3.23 7.36 1.15
C VAL A 172 -1.78 7.30 1.61
N THR A 173 -0.93 6.56 0.90
CA THR A 173 0.52 6.65 1.05
C THR A 173 1.16 7.17 -0.23
N MET A 174 2.10 8.10 -0.03
CA MET A 174 2.94 8.64 -1.08
C MET A 174 4.32 7.99 -1.02
N THR A 175 5.11 8.10 -2.08
CA THR A 175 6.52 7.69 -2.06
C THR A 175 7.44 8.91 -2.21
N PHE A 176 8.52 8.93 -1.43
CA PHE A 176 9.41 10.08 -1.30
C PHE A 176 10.88 9.68 -1.44
N ASN A 177 11.69 10.62 -1.91
CA ASN A 177 13.14 10.59 -1.80
C ASN A 177 13.59 11.50 -0.66
N GLU A 178 14.60 11.06 0.08
CA GLU A 178 15.30 11.89 1.05
C GLU A 178 16.28 12.83 0.33
N THR A 179 16.21 14.13 0.65
CA THR A 179 17.12 15.14 0.11
C THR A 179 17.68 16.00 1.23
N LYS A 180 18.70 16.82 0.94
CA LYS A 180 19.22 17.80 1.91
C LYS A 180 18.17 18.81 2.41
N LYS A 181 17.07 19.00 1.66
CA LYS A 181 15.98 19.93 2.00
C LYS A 181 14.79 19.24 2.67
N GLY A 182 14.85 17.93 2.93
CA GLY A 182 13.74 17.12 3.42
C GLY A 182 13.26 16.10 2.40
N TYR A 183 12.01 15.65 2.54
CA TYR A 183 11.42 14.58 1.74
C TYR A 183 10.54 15.12 0.62
N PHE A 184 10.78 14.64 -0.60
CA PHE A 184 10.07 15.09 -1.79
C PHE A 184 9.68 13.90 -2.67
N THR A 185 8.49 13.98 -3.24
CA THR A 185 8.08 13.10 -4.34
C THR A 185 8.98 13.33 -5.55
N ILE A 186 9.01 12.39 -6.50
CA ILE A 186 9.77 12.58 -7.76
C ILE A 186 9.26 13.79 -8.56
N MET A 187 8.00 14.18 -8.35
CA MET A 187 7.36 15.33 -8.98
C MET A 187 7.65 16.66 -8.23
N GLY A 188 8.49 16.63 -7.19
CA GLY A 188 8.93 17.83 -6.47
C GLY A 188 7.98 18.33 -5.38
N ASN A 189 6.88 17.62 -5.10
CA ASN A 189 5.97 17.95 -3.99
C ASN A 189 6.62 17.57 -2.66
N SER A 190 6.64 18.49 -1.69
CA SER A 190 7.17 18.21 -0.35
C SER A 190 6.23 17.30 0.44
N LEU A 191 6.78 16.62 1.46
CA LEU A 191 6.01 15.82 2.41
C LEU A 191 4.85 16.60 3.05
N GLU A 192 5.11 17.83 3.50
CA GLU A 192 4.11 18.69 4.16
C GLU A 192 3.01 19.13 3.19
N GLN A 193 3.37 19.44 1.94
CA GLN A 193 2.40 19.78 0.90
C GLN A 193 1.48 18.59 0.63
N CYS A 194 2.04 17.39 0.49
CA CYS A 194 1.26 16.17 0.26
C CYS A 194 0.33 15.89 1.45
N GLN A 195 0.86 15.96 2.68
CA GLN A 195 0.06 15.82 3.89
C GLN A 195 -1.12 16.80 3.92
N TYR A 196 -0.85 18.09 3.73
CA TYR A 196 -1.89 19.13 3.79
C TYR A 196 -3.00 18.89 2.77
N GLU A 197 -2.65 18.64 1.51
CA GLU A 197 -3.64 18.48 0.43
C GLU A 197 -4.48 17.20 0.58
N LEU A 198 -3.86 16.08 0.96
CA LEU A 198 -4.57 14.80 1.13
C LEU A 198 -5.52 14.84 2.34
N VAL A 199 -5.07 15.43 3.44
CA VAL A 199 -5.92 15.65 4.63
C VAL A 199 -7.09 16.57 4.30
N LYS A 200 -6.85 17.66 3.57
CA LYS A 200 -7.88 18.61 3.17
C LYS A 200 -8.99 17.97 2.33
N ILE A 201 -8.66 17.01 1.47
CA ILE A 201 -9.65 16.28 0.66
C ILE A 201 -10.46 15.29 1.50
N GLY A 202 -9.85 14.73 2.55
CA GLY A 202 -10.54 13.84 3.49
C GLY A 202 -9.91 12.45 3.64
N ALA A 203 -8.61 12.29 3.33
CA ALA A 203 -7.90 11.05 3.66
C ALA A 203 -7.98 10.77 5.16
N GLN A 204 -8.32 9.52 5.52
CA GLN A 204 -8.53 9.13 6.92
C GLN A 204 -7.27 8.57 7.60
N ALA A 205 -6.26 8.24 6.81
CA ALA A 205 -4.89 8.00 7.24
C ALA A 205 -3.96 8.40 6.08
N ILE A 206 -2.78 8.90 6.41
CA ILE A 206 -1.78 9.28 5.42
C ILE A 206 -0.43 8.66 5.77
N GLY A 207 0.49 8.60 4.82
CA GLY A 207 1.84 8.18 5.16
C GLY A 207 2.75 7.96 3.97
N ALA A 208 3.73 7.08 4.17
CA ALA A 208 4.71 6.77 3.17
C ALA A 208 4.96 5.26 3.04
N ASN A 209 5.17 4.84 1.80
CA ASN A 209 5.62 3.49 1.49
C ASN A 209 6.61 3.49 0.33
N CYS A 210 7.35 2.39 0.22
CA CYS A 210 8.36 2.17 -0.81
C CYS A 210 9.51 3.19 -0.78
N THR A 211 10.49 3.00 -1.67
CA THR A 211 11.70 3.82 -1.89
C THR A 211 12.67 3.91 -0.71
N LEU A 212 12.20 4.38 0.44
CA LEU A 212 13.00 4.55 1.64
C LEU A 212 13.08 3.25 2.45
N ASP A 213 14.25 3.04 3.06
CA ASP A 213 14.47 1.97 4.02
C ASP A 213 13.87 2.31 5.40
N SER A 214 13.89 1.36 6.35
CA SER A 214 13.28 1.60 7.67
C SER A 214 14.00 2.68 8.48
N ARG A 215 15.31 2.87 8.29
CA ARG A 215 16.08 3.93 8.94
C ARG A 215 15.66 5.31 8.45
N GLN A 216 15.55 5.48 7.13
CA GLN A 216 15.15 6.74 6.51
C GLN A 216 13.70 7.11 6.86
N MET A 217 12.82 6.11 6.97
CA MET A 217 11.43 6.33 7.37
C MET A 217 11.30 6.93 8.78
N VAL A 218 12.24 6.69 9.70
CA VAL A 218 12.28 7.39 11.00
C VAL A 218 12.33 8.90 10.80
N GLY A 219 13.24 9.37 9.94
CA GLY A 219 13.40 10.79 9.64
C GLY A 219 12.16 11.38 8.97
N LEU A 220 11.52 10.62 8.09
CA LEU A 220 10.27 11.01 7.44
C LEU A 220 9.14 11.21 8.45
N VAL A 221 8.92 10.25 9.36
CA VAL A 221 7.87 10.35 10.38
C VAL A 221 8.11 11.55 11.29
N ARG A 222 9.38 11.80 11.66
CA ARG A 222 9.76 12.96 12.48
C ARG A 222 9.43 14.29 11.79
N GLN A 223 9.46 14.34 10.46
CA GLN A 223 9.16 15.55 9.68
C GLN A 223 7.65 15.71 9.38
N LEU A 224 6.86 14.63 9.39
CA LEU A 224 5.40 14.74 9.29
C LEU A 224 4.87 15.64 10.40
N LYS A 225 4.06 16.64 10.04
CA LYS A 225 3.43 17.48 11.06
C LYS A 225 2.52 16.59 11.89
N LYS A 226 2.65 16.69 13.21
CA LYS A 226 1.77 16.02 14.18
C LYS A 226 0.39 16.68 14.14
N ASP A 227 -0.41 16.33 13.13
CA ASP A 227 -1.86 16.42 13.25
C ASP A 227 -2.32 15.16 13.97
N GLU A 228 -2.61 15.29 15.27
CA GLU A 228 -3.00 14.17 16.13
C GLU A 228 -4.28 13.45 15.66
N LYS A 229 -5.00 14.02 14.69
CA LYS A 229 -6.28 13.49 14.23
C LYS A 229 -6.16 12.43 13.13
N ILE A 230 -5.05 12.40 12.39
CA ILE A 230 -4.90 11.51 11.23
C ILE A 230 -3.74 10.54 11.44
N PRO A 231 -4.02 9.22 11.56
CA PRO A 231 -3.01 8.20 11.73
C PRO A 231 -1.96 8.21 10.62
N VAL A 232 -0.71 7.98 11.02
CA VAL A 232 0.42 7.85 10.10
C VAL A 232 0.67 6.38 9.76
N ILE A 233 0.77 6.09 8.46
CA ILE A 233 1.11 4.77 7.88
C ILE A 233 2.57 4.75 7.44
N ILE A 234 3.31 3.70 7.81
CA ILE A 234 4.69 3.49 7.33
C ILE A 234 4.87 2.05 6.87
N GLN A 235 5.26 1.88 5.60
CA GLN A 235 5.57 0.60 4.98
C GLN A 235 6.89 0.72 4.21
N ALA A 236 8.01 0.58 4.91
CA ALA A 236 9.35 0.74 4.33
C ALA A 236 9.71 -0.42 3.39
N ASN A 237 10.56 -0.14 2.40
CA ASN A 237 11.26 -1.21 1.67
C ASN A 237 12.29 -1.88 2.58
N ALA A 238 12.63 -3.14 2.28
CA ALA A 238 13.74 -3.83 2.94
C ALA A 238 15.11 -3.30 2.48
N GLY A 239 15.28 -1.98 2.35
CA GLY A 239 16.45 -1.35 1.74
C GLY A 239 16.30 -1.10 0.25
N GLN A 240 17.41 -0.71 -0.39
CA GLN A 240 17.46 -0.48 -1.83
C GLN A 240 17.44 -1.83 -2.58
N PRO A 241 16.72 -1.92 -3.71
CA PRO A 241 16.77 -3.09 -4.57
C PRO A 241 18.15 -3.17 -5.27
N LEU A 242 18.79 -4.32 -5.12
CA LEU A 242 20.09 -4.68 -5.68
C LEU A 242 19.89 -5.80 -6.71
N PRO A 243 19.88 -5.48 -8.02
CA PRO A 243 19.82 -6.49 -9.08
C PRO A 243 20.94 -7.51 -8.93
N GLN A 244 20.62 -8.78 -9.12
CA GLN A 244 21.57 -9.88 -9.07
C GLN A 244 21.90 -10.38 -10.49
N PRO A 245 23.06 -11.02 -10.70
CA PRO A 245 23.46 -11.55 -12.02
C PRO A 245 22.48 -12.57 -12.61
N ASP A 246 21.72 -13.28 -11.76
CA ASP A 246 20.70 -14.26 -12.15
C ASP A 246 19.35 -13.62 -12.53
N GLY A 247 19.26 -12.29 -12.51
CA GLY A 247 18.04 -11.53 -12.78
C GLY A 247 17.10 -11.38 -11.59
N SER A 248 17.43 -11.96 -10.43
CA SER A 248 16.70 -11.73 -9.18
C SER A 248 17.04 -10.37 -8.56
N VAL A 249 16.29 -9.96 -7.54
CA VAL A 249 16.54 -8.71 -6.80
C VAL A 249 16.70 -9.05 -5.32
N LYS A 250 17.87 -8.75 -4.77
CA LYS A 250 18.11 -8.74 -3.32
C LYS A 250 17.85 -7.34 -2.80
N TYR A 251 17.48 -7.17 -1.54
CA TYR A 251 17.37 -5.85 -0.93
C TYR A 251 18.50 -5.63 0.07
N SER A 252 18.94 -4.37 0.21
CA SER A 252 20.14 -4.01 0.97
C SER A 252 19.99 -4.11 2.48
N GLN A 253 18.75 -4.16 2.99
CA GLN A 253 18.45 -4.29 4.42
C GLN A 253 17.93 -5.70 4.68
N ASP A 254 18.59 -6.43 5.58
CA ASP A 254 18.08 -7.72 6.04
C ASP A 254 17.03 -7.53 7.14
N LEU A 255 16.48 -8.66 7.61
CA LEU A 255 15.43 -8.69 8.62
C LEU A 255 15.85 -7.98 9.91
N ASP A 256 17.04 -8.28 10.43
CA ASP A 256 17.48 -7.79 11.74
C ASP A 256 17.79 -6.29 11.69
N ASP A 257 18.42 -5.81 10.62
CA ASP A 257 18.64 -4.38 10.43
C ASP A 257 17.32 -3.63 10.16
N TYR A 258 16.40 -4.21 9.40
CA TYR A 258 15.10 -3.60 9.13
C TYR A 258 14.31 -3.34 10.41
N VAL A 259 14.19 -4.36 11.26
CA VAL A 259 13.30 -4.31 12.43
C VAL A 259 13.86 -3.46 13.57
N LYS A 260 15.17 -3.19 13.57
CA LYS A 260 15.85 -2.31 14.54
C LYS A 260 15.22 -0.92 14.62
N TYR A 261 14.69 -0.42 13.51
CA TYR A 261 14.14 0.94 13.40
C TYR A 261 12.64 1.01 13.70
N ILE A 262 11.94 -0.12 13.79
CA ILE A 262 10.49 -0.17 14.02
C ILE A 262 10.07 0.49 15.35
N PRO A 263 10.76 0.25 16.50
CA PRO A 263 10.42 0.95 17.74
C PRO A 263 10.51 2.48 17.62
N GLU A 264 11.51 2.98 16.88
CA GLU A 264 11.70 4.42 16.68
C GLU A 264 10.62 5.00 15.76
N ILE A 265 10.27 4.31 14.67
CA ILE A 265 9.14 4.68 13.78
C ILE A 265 7.83 4.82 14.58
N ILE A 266 7.54 3.86 15.46
CA ILE A 266 6.35 3.89 16.32
C ILE A 266 6.43 5.07 17.31
N LYS A 267 7.58 5.25 17.96
CA LYS A 267 7.82 6.34 18.91
C LYS A 267 7.63 7.72 18.28
N GLU A 268 8.02 7.89 17.01
CA GLU A 268 7.87 9.17 16.30
C GLU A 268 6.42 9.47 15.90
N GLY A 269 5.53 8.47 15.92
CA GLY A 269 4.07 8.67 15.82
C GLY A 269 3.35 7.81 14.81
N ALA A 270 4.04 6.86 14.15
CA ALA A 270 3.38 5.93 13.25
C ALA A 270 2.41 5.01 14.02
N ARG A 271 1.18 4.89 13.53
CA ARG A 271 0.11 4.08 14.14
C ARG A 271 -0.23 2.85 13.31
N ILE A 272 0.15 2.85 12.04
CA ILE A 272 0.01 1.73 11.13
C ILE A 272 1.40 1.43 10.57
N ILE A 273 1.87 0.20 10.77
CA ILE A 273 3.19 -0.26 10.34
C ILE A 273 3.00 -1.46 9.43
N GLY A 274 3.78 -1.60 8.39
CA GLY A 274 3.86 -2.83 7.60
C GLY A 274 5.17 -2.87 6.83
N GLY A 275 5.22 -3.71 5.80
CA GLY A 275 6.34 -3.79 4.87
C GLY A 275 5.92 -3.44 3.44
N CYS A 276 6.89 -3.08 2.61
CA CYS A 276 6.70 -2.93 1.17
C CYS A 276 7.65 -3.90 0.42
N CYS A 277 8.28 -3.46 -0.68
CA CYS A 277 9.12 -4.30 -1.51
C CYS A 277 10.30 -4.90 -0.72
N GLY A 278 10.54 -6.21 -0.91
CA GLY A 278 11.60 -6.96 -0.24
C GLY A 278 11.23 -7.53 1.13
N THR A 279 10.10 -7.10 1.71
CA THR A 279 9.58 -7.68 2.95
C THR A 279 8.72 -8.92 2.68
N ASN A 280 8.64 -9.82 3.65
CA ASN A 280 7.95 -11.09 3.55
C ASN A 280 7.27 -11.44 4.91
N PRO A 281 6.56 -12.57 5.05
CA PRO A 281 5.91 -12.95 6.32
C PRO A 281 6.84 -12.98 7.55
N GLU A 282 8.13 -13.29 7.41
CA GLU A 282 9.09 -13.28 8.52
C GLU A 282 9.30 -11.85 9.09
N TYR A 283 9.33 -10.84 8.22
CA TYR A 283 9.38 -9.43 8.64
C TYR A 283 8.15 -9.06 9.46
N ILE A 284 6.96 -9.44 8.98
CA ILE A 284 5.70 -9.15 9.67
C ILE A 284 5.65 -9.85 11.03
N LYS A 285 6.10 -11.11 11.10
CA LYS A 285 6.20 -11.84 12.37
C LYS A 285 7.12 -11.13 13.36
N LYS A 286 8.29 -10.67 12.91
CA LYS A 286 9.25 -9.98 13.77
C LYS A 286 8.76 -8.61 14.23
N ILE A 287 8.09 -7.85 13.34
CA ILE A 287 7.41 -6.61 13.70
C ILE A 287 6.32 -6.89 14.74
N LYS A 288 5.55 -7.97 14.59
CA LYS A 288 4.50 -8.34 15.55
C LYS A 288 5.05 -8.60 16.94
N GLU A 289 6.19 -9.29 17.05
CA GLU A 289 6.91 -9.50 18.32
C GLU A 289 7.30 -8.16 18.96
N ILE A 290 7.86 -7.23 18.18
CA ILE A 290 8.25 -5.90 18.67
C ILE A 290 7.03 -5.10 19.14
N VAL A 291 5.96 -5.05 18.34
CA VAL A 291 4.73 -4.30 18.66
C VAL A 291 4.08 -4.84 19.93
N ARG A 292 4.14 -6.16 20.18
CA ARG A 292 3.65 -6.75 21.43
C ARG A 292 4.42 -6.31 22.67
N ASN A 293 5.69 -5.94 22.53
CA ASN A 293 6.55 -5.51 23.64
C ASN A 293 6.52 -3.99 23.90
N ILE A 294 5.87 -3.22 23.03
CA ILE A 294 5.73 -1.75 23.16
C ILE A 294 4.39 -1.37 23.79
N ASN A 295 3.37 -2.23 23.67
CA ASN A 295 2.08 -2.07 24.36
C ASN A 295 2.13 -2.67 25.76
#